data_AF-A0A7S1GC48-F1
#
_entry.id   AF-A0A7S1GC48-F1
#
_cell.length_a   1.000
_cell.length_b   1.000
_cell.length_c   1.000
_cell.angle_alpha   90.00
_cell.angle_beta   90.00
_cell.angle_gamma   90.00
#
_symmetry.space_group_name_H-M   'P 1'
#
loop_
_entity.id
_entity.type
_entity.pdbx_description
1 polymer ?
#
loop_
_entity_poly.entity_id
_entity_poly.type
_entity_poly.pdbx_seq_one_letter_code
_entity_poly.pdbx_strand_id
1 'polypeptide(L)'
;TGDRFMGIKMIPPGVHFLYYSAVGKMGNMAPRSGLFLRCGGGSVRVLQWDAATEALLDERSLDAGFVERHVAGVRRFEFDAHLGPYPLKAHRAWQRLASHITPAVVERAEPLGGTIAST
;
A
#
# COMPACT_ATOMS: atom_id res chain seq x y z
N THR A 1 -4.32 13.25 -3.16
CA THR A 1 -2.87 13.22 -2.84
C THR A 1 -2.20 14.36 -3.58
N GLY A 2 -1.01 14.80 -3.15
CA GLY A 2 -0.27 15.84 -3.86
C GLY A 2 0.38 15.30 -5.14
N ASP A 3 0.61 16.18 -6.11
CA ASP A 3 1.03 15.81 -7.49
C ASP A 3 2.35 15.03 -7.57
N ARG A 4 3.21 15.14 -6.55
CA ARG A 4 4.51 14.45 -6.46
C ARG A 4 4.55 13.35 -5.41
N PHE A 5 3.41 12.89 -4.93
CA PHE A 5 3.35 11.83 -3.91
C PHE A 5 3.79 10.48 -4.51
N MET A 6 4.79 9.85 -3.88
CA MET A 6 5.33 8.56 -4.33
C MET A 6 5.20 7.44 -3.29
N GLY A 7 4.59 7.71 -2.13
CA GLY A 7 4.31 6.68 -1.13
C GLY A 7 4.50 7.12 0.31
N ILE A 8 4.56 6.12 1.19
CA ILE A 8 4.67 6.30 2.64
C ILE A 8 5.96 5.63 3.15
N LYS A 9 6.71 6.33 4.00
CA LYS A 9 7.95 5.82 4.64
C LYS A 9 7.77 5.62 6.14
N MET A 10 8.73 4.90 6.73
CA MET A 10 8.79 4.62 8.17
C MET A 10 7.59 3.84 8.70
N ILE A 11 7.08 2.91 7.89
CA ILE A 11 6.00 2.01 8.28
C ILE A 11 6.54 1.01 9.32
N PRO A 12 5.98 0.94 10.53
CA PRO A 12 6.43 -0.03 11.54
C PRO A 12 6.25 -1.47 11.05
N PRO A 13 7.10 -2.43 11.49
CA PRO A 13 6.90 -3.83 11.16
C PRO A 13 5.53 -4.36 11.61
N GLY A 14 4.95 -5.28 10.83
CA GLY A 14 3.66 -5.89 11.10
C GLY A 14 2.70 -5.86 9.91
N VAL A 15 1.43 -6.17 10.18
CA VAL A 15 0.36 -6.10 9.18
C VAL A 15 -0.24 -4.70 9.18
N HIS A 16 -0.45 -4.17 7.98
CA HIS A 16 -1.12 -2.90 7.72
C HIS A 16 -2.20 -3.10 6.66
N PHE A 17 -3.14 -2.16 6.60
CA PHE A 17 -4.16 -2.13 5.56
C PHE A 17 -4.05 -0.82 4.80
N LEU A 18 -3.82 -0.91 3.49
CA LEU A 18 -3.85 0.22 2.59
C LEU A 18 -5.21 0.23 1.91
N TYR A 19 -5.88 1.37 1.89
CA TYR A 19 -7.10 1.57 1.12
C TYR A 19 -7.04 2.84 0.29
N TYR A 20 -7.78 2.84 -0.81
CA TYR A 20 -7.90 3.96 -1.74
C TYR A 20 -9.31 3.96 -2.35
N SER A 21 -9.68 5.11 -2.91
CA SER A 21 -10.86 5.24 -3.76
C SER A 21 -10.46 6.03 -4.99
N ALA A 22 -10.78 5.51 -6.18
CA ALA A 22 -10.64 6.27 -7.41
C ALA A 22 -11.61 7.46 -7.37
N VAL A 23 -11.18 8.61 -7.86
CA VAL A 23 -12.04 9.80 -7.99
C VAL A 23 -12.10 10.14 -9.46
N GLY A 24 -13.31 10.03 -10.04
CA GLY A 24 -13.56 10.37 -11.43
C GLY A 24 -13.47 11.88 -11.68
N LYS A 25 -13.38 12.28 -12.94
CA LYS A 25 -13.22 13.69 -13.36
C LYS A 25 -14.34 14.62 -12.87
N MET A 26 -15.53 14.08 -12.60
CA MET A 26 -16.70 14.81 -12.08
C MET A 26 -16.80 14.77 -10.55
N GLY A 27 -15.78 14.28 -9.84
CA GLY A 27 -15.75 14.22 -8.39
C GLY A 27 -16.45 13.01 -7.77
N ASN A 28 -17.03 12.14 -8.60
CA ASN A 28 -17.64 10.89 -8.14
C ASN A 28 -16.56 9.93 -7.63
N MET A 29 -16.75 9.42 -6.41
CA MET A 29 -15.81 8.51 -5.77
C MET A 29 -16.24 7.06 -6.01
N ALA A 30 -15.33 6.25 -6.55
CA ALA A 30 -15.52 4.81 -6.69
C ALA A 30 -15.56 4.12 -5.31
N PRO A 31 -16.11 2.90 -5.23
CA PRO A 31 -16.07 2.12 -4.00
C PRO A 31 -14.65 1.98 -3.46
N ARG A 32 -14.53 1.92 -2.13
CA ARG A 32 -13.22 1.79 -1.46
C ARG A 32 -12.61 0.43 -1.79
N SER A 33 -11.40 0.45 -2.34
CA SER A 33 -10.56 -0.73 -2.53
C SER A 33 -9.43 -0.74 -1.51
N GLY A 34 -8.94 -1.91 -1.15
CA GLY A 34 -7.81 -2.02 -0.24
C GLY A 34 -7.14 -3.38 -0.25
N LEU A 35 -5.94 -3.43 0.33
CA LEU A 35 -5.10 -4.62 0.40
C LEU A 35 -4.33 -4.68 1.72
N PHE A 36 -4.02 -5.90 2.15
CA PHE A 36 -3.16 -6.12 3.30
C PHE A 36 -1.69 -6.02 2.91
N LEU A 37 -0.95 -5.23 3.66
CA LEU A 37 0.51 -5.10 3.53
C LEU A 37 1.18 -5.78 4.71
N ARG A 38 2.07 -6.72 4.42
CA ARG A 38 2.97 -7.33 5.40
C ARG A 38 4.30 -6.56 5.31
N CYS A 39 4.65 -5.82 6.35
CA CYS A 39 5.84 -4.98 6.39
C CYS A 39 6.86 -5.58 7.37
N GLY A 40 8.07 -5.85 6.88
CA GLY A 40 9.22 -6.22 7.71
C GLY A 40 10.10 -5.00 8.02
N GLY A 41 11.07 -5.18 8.92
CA GLY A 41 12.09 -4.15 9.15
C GLY A 41 12.87 -3.86 7.86
N GLY A 42 12.86 -2.61 7.39
CA GLY A 42 13.56 -2.20 6.17
C GLY A 42 12.99 -2.76 4.85
N SER A 43 11.81 -3.38 4.88
CA SER A 43 11.16 -3.87 3.66
C SER A 43 10.61 -2.71 2.83
N VAL A 44 10.69 -2.81 1.51
CA VAL A 44 10.05 -1.89 0.56
C VAL A 44 9.00 -2.69 -0.21
N ARG A 45 7.79 -2.15 -0.32
CA ARG A 45 6.71 -2.69 -1.16
C ARG A 45 6.45 -1.70 -2.30
N VAL A 46 6.38 -2.20 -3.53
CA VAL A 46 6.15 -1.35 -4.71
C VAL A 46 4.73 -1.62 -5.22
N LEU A 47 3.94 -0.55 -5.33
CA LEU A 47 2.61 -0.59 -5.91
C LEU A 47 2.55 0.42 -7.05
N GLN A 48 1.84 0.09 -8.11
CA GLN A 48 1.67 0.98 -9.25
C GLN A 48 0.18 1.23 -9.51
N TRP A 49 -0.18 2.49 -9.71
CA TRP A 49 -1.51 2.84 -10.19
C TRP A 49 -1.66 2.47 -11.66
N ASP A 50 -2.69 1.69 -11.99
CA ASP A 50 -3.14 1.46 -13.34
C ASP A 50 -4.37 2.33 -13.62
N ALA A 51 -4.20 3.28 -14.55
CA ALA A 51 -5.26 4.19 -14.95
C ALA A 51 -6.37 3.51 -15.77
N ALA A 52 -6.09 2.37 -16.41
CA ALA A 52 -7.09 1.66 -17.21
C ALA A 52 -8.08 0.89 -16.33
N THR A 53 -7.59 0.26 -15.26
CA THR A 53 -8.41 -0.51 -14.31
C THR A 53 -8.80 0.29 -13.06
N GLU A 54 -8.29 1.51 -12.92
CA GLU A 54 -8.44 2.35 -11.73
C GLU A 54 -8.07 1.62 -10.43
N ALA A 55 -7.00 0.82 -10.49
CA ALA A 55 -6.57 -0.03 -9.39
C ALA A 55 -5.08 0.08 -9.09
N LEU A 56 -4.70 -0.23 -7.84
CA LEU A 56 -3.31 -0.43 -7.47
C LEU A 56 -2.90 -1.86 -7.78
N LEU A 57 -1.92 -2.01 -8.66
CA LEU A 57 -1.27 -3.26 -8.97
C LEU A 57 -0.22 -3.58 -7.89
N ASP A 58 -0.26 -4.80 -7.39
CA ASP A 58 0.74 -5.36 -6.47
C ASP A 58 2.03 -5.72 -7.24
N GLU A 59 3.18 -5.64 -6.58
CA GLU A 59 4.50 -5.99 -7.15
C GLU A 59 4.54 -7.37 -7.83
N ARG A 60 3.71 -8.33 -7.41
CA ARG A 60 3.54 -9.65 -8.06
C ARG A 60 3.06 -9.56 -9.50
N SER A 61 2.42 -8.46 -9.88
CA SER A 61 1.86 -8.19 -11.21
C SER A 61 2.70 -7.19 -12.01
N LEU A 62 3.84 -6.74 -11.48
CA LEU A 62 4.71 -5.74 -12.11
C LEU A 62 5.96 -6.37 -12.73
N ASP A 63 6.59 -5.64 -13.65
CA ASP A 63 7.91 -6.00 -14.18
C ASP A 63 8.95 -6.04 -13.04
N ALA A 64 9.73 -7.12 -12.97
CA ALA A 64 10.73 -7.30 -11.91
C ALA A 64 11.80 -6.20 -11.91
N GLY A 65 12.26 -5.79 -13.10
CA GLY A 65 13.25 -4.72 -13.23
C GLY A 65 12.70 -3.36 -12.77
N PHE A 66 11.42 -3.08 -13.03
CA PHE A 66 10.73 -1.91 -12.49
C PHE A 66 10.74 -1.93 -10.96
N VAL A 67 10.32 -3.04 -10.33
CA VAL A 67 10.30 -3.18 -8.87
C VAL A 67 11.70 -2.99 -8.28
N GLU A 68 12.72 -3.67 -8.81
CA GLU A 68 14.10 -3.60 -8.34
C GLU A 68 14.66 -2.17 -8.36
N ARG A 69 14.47 -1.43 -9.46
CA ARG A 69 14.94 -0.04 -9.58
C ARG A 69 14.28 0.88 -8.55
N HIS A 70 12.98 0.70 -8.29
CA HIS A 70 12.26 1.49 -7.29
C HIS A 70 12.72 1.16 -5.87
N VAL A 71 12.91 -0.12 -5.55
CA VAL A 71 13.48 -0.53 -4.25
C VAL A 71 14.88 0.05 -4.06
N ALA A 72 15.72 0.00 -5.09
CA ALA A 72 17.06 0.59 -5.04
C ALA A 72 17.02 2.11 -4.83
N GLY A 73 16.13 2.84 -5.52
CA GLY A 73 15.97 4.28 -5.35
C GLY A 73 15.50 4.67 -3.95
N VAL A 74 14.58 3.90 -3.34
CA VAL A 74 14.18 4.10 -1.94
C VAL A 74 15.37 3.92 -1.00
N ARG A 75 16.18 2.87 -1.20
CA ARG A 75 17.38 2.61 -0.38
C ARG A 75 18.47 3.67 -0.53
N ARG A 76 18.54 4.33 -1.69
CA ARG A 76 19.43 5.47 -1.95
C ARG A 76 18.82 6.83 -1.56
N PHE A 77 17.66 6.83 -0.92
CA PHE A 77 16.93 8.04 -0.49
C PHE A 77 16.51 8.98 -1.64
N GLU A 78 16.47 8.50 -2.89
CA GLU A 78 16.15 9.31 -4.08
C GLU A 78 14.71 9.84 -4.04
N PHE A 79 13.80 9.13 -3.37
CA PHE A 79 12.39 9.50 -3.27
C PHE A 79 12.04 10.19 -1.95
N ASP A 80 13.00 10.46 -1.07
CA ASP A 80 12.71 10.80 0.33
C ASP A 80 11.85 12.07 0.51
N ALA A 81 12.00 13.03 -0.40
CA ALA A 81 11.20 14.27 -0.48
C ALA A 81 9.75 14.05 -0.95
N HIS A 82 9.47 12.90 -1.57
CA HIS A 82 8.20 12.52 -2.17
C HIS A 82 7.47 11.44 -1.37
N LEU A 83 8.05 10.99 -0.25
CA LEU A 83 7.48 9.99 0.65
C LEU A 83 6.93 10.67 1.91
N GLY A 84 5.63 10.48 2.16
CA GLY A 84 4.98 10.93 3.39
C GLY A 84 5.36 10.07 4.59
N PRO A 85 5.46 10.62 5.81
CA PRO A 85 5.69 9.82 7.00
C PRO A 85 4.46 8.99 7.37
N TYR A 86 4.65 7.75 7.82
CA TYR A 86 3.57 6.94 8.37
C TYR A 86 2.91 7.63 9.57
N PRO A 87 1.56 7.65 9.67
CA PRO A 87 0.85 8.37 10.72
C PRO A 87 0.92 7.64 12.08
N LEU A 88 2.06 7.78 12.77
CA LEU A 88 2.33 7.08 14.04
C LEU A 88 1.32 7.37 15.16
N LYS A 89 0.63 8.53 15.11
CA LYS A 89 -0.44 8.87 16.07
C LYS A 89 -1.56 7.82 16.10
N ALA A 90 -1.91 7.26 14.94
CA ALA A 90 -2.95 6.23 14.82
C ALA A 90 -2.41 4.80 15.03
N HIS A 91 -1.08 4.62 15.04
CA HIS A 91 -0.45 3.30 15.06
C HIS A 91 -0.83 2.48 16.30
N ARG A 92 -0.86 3.10 17.48
CA ARG A 92 -1.21 2.38 18.72
C ARG A 92 -2.65 1.85 18.71
N ALA A 93 -3.58 2.60 18.10
CA ALA A 93 -4.95 2.15 17.94
C ALA A 93 -5.02 1.00 16.93
N TRP A 94 -4.30 1.12 15.80
CA TRP A 94 -4.19 0.05 14.81
C TRP A 94 -3.61 -1.24 15.40
N GLN A 95 -2.53 -1.17 16.18
CA GLN A 95 -1.93 -2.35 16.82
C GLN A 95 -2.93 -3.12 17.70
N ARG A 96 -3.85 -2.40 18.37
CA ARG A 96 -4.91 -3.03 19.18
C ARG A 96 -5.99 -3.66 18.31
N LEU A 97 -6.37 -3.02 17.21
CA LEU A 97 -7.38 -3.54 16.27
C LEU A 97 -6.86 -4.75 15.48
N ALA A 98 -5.57 -4.73 15.14
CA ALA A 98 -4.94 -5.71 14.27
C ALA A 98 -4.20 -6.82 15.04
N SER A 99 -4.30 -6.87 16.38
CA SER A 99 -3.51 -7.79 17.22
C SER A 99 -3.72 -9.28 16.91
N HIS A 100 -4.86 -9.63 16.32
CA HIS A 100 -5.21 -11.00 15.93
C HIS A 100 -5.13 -11.25 14.42
N ILE A 101 -4.73 -10.25 13.63
CA ILE A 101 -4.56 -10.38 12.19
C ILE A 101 -3.19 -11.01 11.92
N THR A 102 -3.11 -12.33 12.05
CA THR A 102 -1.89 -13.11 11.77
C THR A 102 -1.69 -13.31 10.26
N PRO A 103 -0.48 -13.66 9.80
CA PRO A 103 -0.25 -13.99 8.40
C PRO A 103 -1.21 -15.05 7.85
N ALA A 104 -1.53 -16.07 8.64
CA ALA A 104 -2.48 -17.13 8.29
C ALA A 104 -3.92 -16.63 8.21
N VAL A 105 -4.32 -15.69 9.07
CA VAL A 105 -5.64 -15.04 8.99
C VAL A 105 -5.75 -14.25 7.68
N VAL A 106 -4.72 -13.47 7.34
CA VAL A 106 -4.70 -12.71 6.08
C VAL A 106 -4.73 -13.66 4.89
N GLU A 107 -3.89 -14.70 4.86
CA GLU A 107 -3.85 -15.65 3.75
C GLU A 107 -5.19 -16.34 3.50
N ARG A 108 -5.94 -16.65 4.55
CA ARG A 108 -7.27 -17.25 4.44
C ARG A 108 -8.36 -16.26 4.02
N ALA A 109 -8.23 -14.99 4.39
CA ALA A 109 -9.24 -13.95 4.14
C ALA A 109 -8.99 -13.13 2.87
N GLU A 110 -7.76 -13.13 2.37
CA GLU A 110 -7.33 -12.37 1.20
C GLU A 110 -7.90 -13.05 -0.07
N PRO A 111 -8.62 -12.29 -0.94
CA PRO A 111 -9.22 -12.86 -2.14
C PRO A 111 -8.14 -13.24 -3.17
N LEU A 112 -8.53 -14.06 -4.14
CA LEU A 112 -7.70 -14.34 -5.32
C LEU A 112 -7.44 -13.02 -6.06
N GLY A 113 -6.23 -12.47 -5.91
CA GLY A 113 -5.84 -11.15 -6.44
C GLY A 113 -5.52 -10.09 -5.37
N GLY A 114 -5.71 -10.38 -4.08
CA GLY A 114 -5.21 -9.55 -2.98
C GLY A 114 -6.00 -8.28 -2.66
N THR A 115 -6.92 -7.87 -3.53
CA THR A 115 -7.68 -6.63 -3.39
C THR A 115 -9.10 -6.87 -2.87
N ILE A 116 -9.46 -6.17 -1.80
CA ILE A 116 -10.77 -6.15 -1.16
C ILE A 116 -11.48 -4.88 -1.59
N ALA A 117 -12.67 -5.00 -2.18
CA ALA A 117 -13.49 -3.85 -2.56
C ALA A 117 -14.75 -3.77 -1.67
N SER A 118 -15.11 -2.55 -1.28
CA SER A 118 -16.43 -2.26 -0.71
C SER A 118 -17.47 -2.41 -1.81
N THR A 119 -18.58 -3.04 -1.46
CA THR A 119 -19.83 -2.96 -2.23
C THR A 119 -20.50 -1.61 -2.06
#